data_AF-A0A3S9PLM5-F1
#
_entry.id   AF-A0A3S9PLM5-F1
#
_cell.length_a   1.000
_cell.length_b   1.000
_cell.length_c   1.000
_cell.angle_alpha   90.00
_cell.angle_beta   90.00
_cell.angle_gamma   90.00
#
_symmetry.space_group_name_H-M   'P 1'
#
loop_
_entity.id
_entity.type
_entity.pdbx_description
1 polymer ?
#
loop_
_entity_poly.entity_id
_entity_poly.type
_entity_poly.pdbx_seq_one_letter_code
_entity_poly.pdbx_strand_id
1 'polypeptide(L)' 'MRLKAIQRLSAEGSDDSAGSDGVDGSDDWNWTRDRDRGQTSVEYLGIIAVVVAIILVLTTTDFGTMIATAITNQISRITG' A
#
# COMPACT_ATOMS: atom_id res chain seq x y z
N MET A 1 36.48 -31.07 -66.32
CA MET A 1 35.91 -29.92 -65.57
C MET A 1 34.69 -30.38 -64.81
N ARG A 2 34.45 -29.81 -63.62
CA ARG A 2 33.32 -30.08 -62.69
C ARG A 2 33.50 -31.32 -61.84
N LEU A 3 33.76 -31.10 -60.54
CA LEU A 3 33.39 -31.95 -59.39
C LEU A 3 33.86 -31.30 -58.05
N LYS A 4 33.68 -29.97 -57.90
CA LYS A 4 33.90 -29.26 -56.61
C LYS A 4 32.61 -28.70 -55.98
N ALA A 5 31.44 -28.94 -56.60
CA ALA A 5 30.18 -28.34 -56.17
C ALA A 5 29.43 -29.13 -55.07
N ILE A 6 29.77 -30.40 -54.81
CA ILE A 6 28.98 -31.27 -53.93
C ILE A 6 29.52 -31.33 -52.49
N GLN A 7 30.77 -30.93 -52.25
CA GLN A 7 31.39 -30.98 -50.91
C GLN A 7 31.22 -29.70 -50.07
N ARG A 8 30.52 -28.68 -50.57
CA ARG A 8 30.32 -27.40 -49.87
C ARG A 8 29.03 -27.28 -49.07
N LEU A 9 28.25 -28.36 -48.98
CA LEU A 9 26.93 -28.37 -48.34
C LEU A 9 26.91 -29.09 -46.98
N SER A 10 28.06 -29.48 -46.44
CA SER A 10 28.13 -30.32 -45.22
C SER A 10 28.92 -29.69 -44.06
N ALA A 11 29.19 -28.39 -44.09
CA ALA A 11 29.98 -27.75 -43.03
C ALA A 11 29.49 -26.34 -42.66
N GLU A 12 28.17 -26.14 -42.59
CA GLU A 12 27.61 -24.99 -41.87
C GLU A 12 26.54 -25.48 -40.90
N GLY A 13 27.02 -26.16 -39.86
CA GLY A 13 26.33 -26.21 -38.58
C GLY A 13 27.06 -25.22 -37.68
N SER A 14 26.52 -24.01 -37.56
CA SER A 14 26.84 -23.09 -36.48
C SER A 14 25.52 -22.62 -35.91
N ASP A 15 25.24 -23.15 -34.73
CA ASP A 15 24.16 -22.77 -33.85
C ASP A 15 24.28 -21.28 -33.50
N ASP A 16 23.53 -20.43 -34.19
CA ASP A 16 23.32 -19.04 -33.73
C ASP A 16 21.98 -18.97 -32.98
N SER A 17 21.98 -19.58 -31.79
CA SER A 17 21.06 -19.23 -30.72
C SER A 17 21.54 -17.94 -30.05
N ALA A 18 21.31 -16.80 -30.69
CA ALA A 18 21.50 -15.48 -30.10
C ALA A 18 20.50 -14.51 -30.76
N GLY A 19 19.58 -13.87 -30.07
CA GLY A 19 19.11 -14.02 -28.72
C GLY A 19 17.67 -13.48 -28.74
N SER A 20 16.85 -13.96 -27.83
CA SER A 20 15.62 -13.25 -27.50
C SER A 20 16.04 -11.93 -26.84
N ASP A 21 16.18 -10.87 -27.63
CA ASP A 21 16.25 -9.51 -27.11
C ASP A 21 14.85 -9.11 -26.63
N GLY A 22 14.38 -9.82 -25.61
CA GLY A 22 13.51 -9.28 -24.60
C GLY A 22 14.33 -8.31 -23.77
N VAL A 23 14.64 -7.13 -24.33
CA VAL A 23 14.85 -5.97 -23.47
C VAL A 23 13.45 -5.47 -23.16
N ASP A 24 12.88 -6.19 -22.20
CA ASP A 24 11.87 -5.70 -21.30
C ASP A 24 12.38 -4.39 -20.69
N GLY A 25 12.05 -3.27 -21.33
CA GLY A 25 12.10 -1.96 -20.74
C GLY A 25 10.79 -1.66 -20.01
N SER A 26 10.11 -2.68 -19.47
CA SER A 26 9.14 -2.41 -18.44
C SER A 26 9.87 -1.78 -17.26
N ASP A 27 9.21 -0.75 -16.73
CA ASP A 27 9.10 -0.56 -15.30
C ASP A 27 10.33 -0.04 -14.56
N ASP A 28 10.38 1.28 -14.33
CA ASP A 28 10.83 1.83 -13.04
C ASP A 28 10.43 3.30 -12.76
N TRP A 29 9.29 3.77 -13.28
CA TRP A 29 8.50 4.80 -12.56
C TRP A 29 7.52 4.15 -11.59
N ASN A 30 7.97 3.08 -10.97
CA ASN A 30 7.19 2.32 -10.03
C ASN A 30 7.20 2.99 -8.65
N TRP A 31 6.45 4.07 -8.50
CA TRP A 31 6.05 4.58 -7.18
C TRP A 31 5.08 3.64 -6.45
N THR A 32 4.78 2.43 -6.98
CA THR A 32 3.59 1.66 -6.60
C THR A 32 3.65 0.13 -6.83
N ARG A 33 4.74 -0.61 -6.54
CA ARG A 33 4.65 -2.10 -6.48
C ARG A 33 5.18 -2.73 -5.19
N ASP A 34 5.72 -1.94 -4.27
CA ASP A 34 6.03 -2.39 -2.90
C ASP A 34 5.19 -1.66 -1.84
N ARG A 35 3.90 -1.39 -2.14
CA ARG A 35 2.93 -0.95 -1.13
C ARG A 35 1.68 -1.80 -1.04
N ASP A 36 1.56 -2.84 -1.86
CA ASP A 36 0.33 -3.63 -1.93
C ASP A 36 0.15 -4.61 -0.76
N ARG A 37 1.11 -4.68 0.16
CA ARG A 37 1.04 -5.51 1.37
C ARG A 37 1.02 -4.65 2.65
N GLY A 38 -0.05 -3.89 2.83
CA GLY A 38 -0.31 -3.15 4.08
C GLY A 38 -0.86 -1.74 3.92
N GLN A 39 -0.91 -1.21 2.69
CA GLN A 39 -1.45 0.13 2.42
C GLN A 39 -2.93 0.28 2.80
N THR A 40 -3.73 -0.78 2.66
CA THR A 40 -5.12 -0.80 3.15
C THR A 40 -5.21 -0.90 4.67
N SER A 41 -4.29 -1.61 5.34
CA SER A 41 -4.29 -1.78 6.79
C SER A 41 -3.93 -0.49 7.53
N VAL A 42 -2.95 0.25 7.01
CA VAL A 42 -2.48 1.52 7.62
C VAL A 42 -3.52 2.63 7.49
N GLU A 43 -4.33 2.63 6.44
CA GLU A 43 -5.39 3.62 6.24
C GLU A 43 -6.48 3.56 7.33
N TYR A 44 -6.96 2.36 7.67
CA TYR A 44 -7.90 2.17 8.79
C TYR A 44 -7.26 2.49 10.14
N LEU A 45 -5.97 2.15 10.30
CA LEU A 45 -5.22 2.49 11.50
C LEU A 45 -5.01 4.00 11.65
N GLY A 46 -4.98 4.75 10.56
CA GLY A 46 -4.96 6.21 10.59
C GLY A 46 -6.23 6.80 11.20
N ILE A 47 -7.40 6.30 10.78
CA ILE A 47 -8.69 6.77 11.31
C ILE A 47 -8.84 6.37 12.79
N ILE A 48 -8.52 5.12 13.16
CA ILE A 48 -8.66 4.69 14.56
C ILE A 48 -7.73 5.49 15.49
N ALA A 49 -6.52 5.85 15.04
CA ALA A 49 -5.61 6.69 15.82
C ALA A 49 -6.20 8.07 16.11
N VAL A 50 -6.83 8.71 15.10
CA VAL A 50 -7.52 9.99 15.27
C VAL A 50 -8.72 9.85 16.22
N VAL A 51 -9.51 8.79 16.07
CA VAL A 51 -10.66 8.53 16.95
C VAL A 51 -10.20 8.34 18.39
N VAL A 52 -9.17 7.54 18.65
CA VAL A 52 -8.61 7.33 20.00
C VAL A 52 -8.05 8.64 20.56
N ALA A 53 -7.37 9.45 19.76
CA ALA A 53 -6.88 10.76 20.21
C ALA A 53 -8.02 11.67 20.69
N ILE A 54 -9.12 11.72 19.93
CA ILE A 54 -10.32 12.49 20.34
C ILE A 54 -10.94 11.89 21.60
N ILE A 55 -11.10 10.56 21.67
CA ILE A 55 -11.64 9.90 22.87
C ILE A 55 -10.79 10.22 24.10
N LEU A 56 -9.46 10.17 24.00
CA LEU A 56 -8.56 10.51 25.09
C LEU A 56 -8.78 11.95 25.55
N VAL A 57 -8.79 12.92 24.63
CA VAL A 57 -9.08 14.33 24.93
C VAL A 57 -10.45 14.48 25.61
N LEU A 58 -11.48 13.80 25.12
CA LEU A 58 -12.82 13.84 25.70
C LEU A 58 -12.86 13.20 27.09
N THR A 59 -12.14 12.11 27.33
CA THR A 59 -12.05 11.46 28.65
C THR A 59 -11.24 12.25 29.67
N THR A 60 -10.22 13.01 29.22
CA THR A 60 -9.45 13.91 30.10
C THR A 60 -10.19 15.21 30.41
N THR A 61 -11.22 15.54 29.63
CA THR A 61 -11.98 16.76 29.85
C THR A 61 -13.13 16.48 30.82
N ASP A 62 -13.25 17.29 31.87
CA ASP A 62 -14.27 17.15 32.91
C ASP A 62 -15.71 17.47 32.46
N PHE A 63 -16.02 17.39 31.16
CA PHE A 63 -17.36 17.69 30.63
C PHE A 63 -18.44 16.80 31.28
N GLY A 64 -18.16 15.51 31.50
CA GLY A 64 -19.09 14.60 32.16
C GLY A 64 -19.47 15.06 33.57
N THR A 65 -18.47 15.40 34.38
CA THR A 65 -18.67 15.90 35.76
C THR A 65 -19.35 17.27 35.75
N MET A 66 -18.91 18.18 34.88
CA MET A 66 -19.45 19.53 34.77
C MET A 66 -20.94 19.53 34.39
N ILE A 67 -21.32 18.70 33.42
CA ILE A 67 -22.70 18.54 32.99
C ILE A 67 -23.52 17.85 34.08
N ALA A 68 -23.01 16.79 34.70
CA ALA A 68 -23.68 16.11 35.79
C ALA A 68 -23.96 17.07 36.96
N THR A 69 -22.96 17.84 37.39
CA THR A 69 -23.12 18.87 38.42
C THR A 69 -24.13 19.94 38.01
N ALA A 70 -24.08 20.43 36.77
CA ALA A 70 -25.04 21.42 36.28
C ALA A 70 -26.48 20.89 36.32
N ILE A 71 -26.70 19.64 35.89
CA ILE A 71 -28.02 18.97 35.95
C ILE A 71 -28.47 18.77 37.39
N THR A 72 -27.60 18.24 38.26
CA THR A 72 -27.93 18.04 39.68
C THR A 72 -28.32 19.35 40.36
N ASN A 73 -27.57 20.42 40.11
CA ASN A 73 -27.89 21.75 40.64
C ASN A 73 -29.24 22.26 40.12
N GLN A 74 -29.54 22.04 38.83
CA GLN A 74 -30.80 22.46 38.25
C GLN A 74 -31.98 21.66 38.84
N ILE A 75 -31.80 20.36 39.11
CA ILE A 75 -32.81 19.53 39.79
C ILE A 75 -33.03 20.05 41.22
N SER A 76 -31.97 20.26 42.00
CA SER A 76 -32.09 20.76 43.36
C SER A 76 -32.84 22.09 43.46
N ARG A 77 -32.72 22.97 42.46
CA ARG A 77 -33.48 24.24 42.40
C ARG A 77 -34.98 24.07 42.15
N ILE A 78 -35.38 22.94 41.56
CA ILE A 78 -36.79 22.66 41.21
C ILE A 78 -37.44 21.80 42.29
N THR A 79 -36.66 20.92 42.92
CA THR A 79 -37.16 19.94 43.91
C THR A 79 -37.00 20.37 45.36
N GLY A 80 -36.13 21.35 45.64
CA GLY A 80 -35.95 21.95 46.97
C GLY A 80 -36.67 23.28 47.07
#